data_AF-A0A2M9C128-F1
#
_entry.id   AF-A0A2M9C128-F1
#
_cell.length_a   1.000
_cell.length_b   1.000
_cell.length_c   1.000
_cell.angle_alpha   90.00
_cell.angle_beta   90.00
_cell.angle_gamma   90.00
#
_symmetry.space_group_name_H-M   'P 1'
#
loop_
_entity.id
_entity.type
_entity.pdbx_description
1 polymer ?
#
loop_
_entity_poly.entity_id
_entity_poly.type
_entity_poly.pdbx_seq_one_letter_code
_entity_poly.pdbx_strand_id
1 'polypeptide(L)'
;MKNLYINTRFFFALIGVGIIYVFAFFFPFLMIVAHALLLISFLAVMVDYLLVFNGKEGVLSQRILPEKLSNGDENPVKVDIKNNYRFKIHVKVIDEIPFQFQKRDFMIEKSIEEGRNSFFQYVLEPKERGEYSFGALNIFVSSPLGLVAKRFTFQKDAMLPSYPSFIHLRKYELMALQNEFLLGGIKKIRKLGHTMEFEQIKEYVPGDDVRTINWKATSKANRLMVNQFQDEKAQRIFMLIDKGRTMKMPFNGLSLLDYSINATMALSHIILKKGDRAGMMTFSKKTENRVAADNKSGQLKKISEALYNVKTDFFESDFNRLYQDVKFSLNQRSLVLLFTNFETLDGLNRQLKYLRGIAKNHLLVVVFFKNSEIQTLMHKNPENMQEIYDEIVAEKFEFEKKLIIQELRKYGIYSVYTLPENLNIDVINKYLEIKARGIL
;
A
#
# COMPACT_ATOMS: atom_id res chain seq x y z
N MET A 1 15.79 -40.84 -1.06
CA MET A 1 15.09 -40.69 0.24
C MET A 1 14.74 -39.25 0.64
N LYS A 2 15.24 -38.19 -0.01
CA LYS A 2 15.02 -36.77 0.41
C LYS A 2 13.56 -36.25 0.39
N ASN A 3 12.60 -37.01 -0.16
CA ASN A 3 11.20 -36.61 -0.31
C ASN A 3 10.20 -37.57 0.36
N LEU A 4 10.68 -38.51 1.16
CA LEU A 4 9.86 -39.48 1.89
C LEU A 4 9.56 -38.95 3.29
N TYR A 5 8.28 -38.96 3.67
CA TYR A 5 7.80 -38.57 4.99
C TYR A 5 6.88 -39.66 5.55
N ILE A 6 6.91 -39.84 6.86
CA ILE A 6 6.09 -40.83 7.56
C ILE A 6 4.99 -40.07 8.30
N ASN A 7 3.74 -40.48 8.09
CA ASN A 7 2.59 -39.84 8.74
C ASN A 7 2.34 -40.42 10.13
N THR A 8 1.60 -39.67 10.97
CA THR A 8 1.24 -40.09 12.34
C THR A 8 0.50 -41.43 12.40
N ARG A 9 -0.25 -41.79 11.35
CA ARG A 9 -0.98 -43.08 11.26
C ARG A 9 -0.04 -44.29 11.39
N PHE A 10 1.17 -44.20 10.83
CA PHE A 10 2.17 -45.26 10.96
C PHE A 10 2.58 -45.48 12.42
N PHE A 11 2.82 -44.38 13.16
CA PHE A 11 3.19 -44.46 14.56
C PHE A 11 2.03 -45.00 15.42
N PHE A 12 0.78 -44.61 15.14
CA PHE A 12 -0.37 -45.21 15.83
C PHE A 12 -0.52 -46.70 15.55
N ALA A 13 -0.28 -47.15 14.32
CA ALA A 13 -0.29 -48.57 13.98
C ALA A 13 0.79 -49.34 14.77
N LEU A 14 2.01 -48.80 14.86
CA LEU A 14 3.09 -49.40 15.64
C LEU A 14 2.82 -49.38 17.15
N ILE A 15 2.25 -48.30 17.69
CA ILE A 15 1.87 -48.24 19.11
C ILE A 15 0.80 -49.30 19.40
N GLY A 16 -0.21 -49.45 18.52
CA GLY A 16 -1.22 -50.49 18.65
C GLY A 16 -0.62 -51.90 18.67
N VAL A 17 0.31 -52.18 17.75
CA VAL A 17 1.06 -53.45 17.74
C VAL A 17 1.87 -53.62 19.03
N GLY A 18 2.54 -52.57 19.51
CA GLY A 18 3.29 -52.58 20.77
C GLY A 18 2.42 -52.89 21.99
N ILE A 19 1.23 -52.31 22.08
CA ILE A 19 0.25 -52.59 23.14
C ILE A 19 -0.14 -54.08 23.11
N ILE A 20 -0.37 -54.66 21.92
CA ILE A 20 -0.71 -56.08 21.80
C ILE A 20 0.46 -56.96 22.25
N TYR A 21 1.71 -56.58 21.96
CA TYR A 21 2.89 -57.27 22.50
C TYR A 21 2.95 -57.23 24.02
N VAL A 22 2.58 -56.11 24.66
CA VAL A 22 2.51 -56.01 26.13
C VAL A 22 1.46 -56.98 26.68
N PHE A 23 0.27 -57.03 26.08
CA PHE A 23 -0.79 -57.97 26.51
C PHE A 23 -0.43 -59.44 26.23
N ALA A 24 0.40 -59.70 25.23
CA ALA A 24 0.84 -61.04 24.90
C ALA A 24 1.71 -61.70 25.98
N PHE A 25 2.27 -60.92 26.91
CA PHE A 25 2.88 -61.42 28.13
C PHE A 25 1.86 -62.19 29.01
N PHE A 26 0.64 -61.67 29.14
CA PHE A 26 -0.42 -62.30 29.94
C PHE A 26 -1.18 -63.36 29.16
N PHE A 27 -1.30 -63.20 27.84
CA PHE A 27 -2.07 -64.09 26.96
C PHE A 27 -1.20 -64.56 25.79
N PRO A 28 -0.57 -65.75 25.88
CA PRO A 28 0.41 -66.20 24.89
C PRO A 28 -0.11 -66.29 23.45
N PHE A 29 -1.41 -66.50 23.23
CA PHE A 29 -1.99 -66.54 21.87
C PHE A 29 -1.89 -65.19 21.14
N LEU A 30 -1.83 -64.08 21.87
CA LEU A 30 -1.68 -62.74 21.28
C LEU A 30 -0.30 -62.53 20.65
N MET A 31 0.70 -63.36 20.96
CA MET A 31 2.03 -63.26 20.33
C MET A 31 1.95 -63.48 18.82
N ILE A 32 1.19 -64.48 18.36
CA ILE A 32 1.04 -64.77 16.93
C ILE A 32 0.29 -63.62 16.25
N VAL A 33 -0.73 -63.08 16.92
CA VAL A 33 -1.51 -61.93 16.45
C VAL A 33 -0.62 -60.69 16.31
N ALA A 34 0.25 -60.42 17.28
CA ALA A 34 1.17 -59.28 17.25
C ALA A 34 2.15 -59.36 16.07
N HIS A 35 2.76 -60.53 15.84
CA HIS A 35 3.66 -60.74 14.70
C HIS A 35 2.93 -60.59 13.35
N ALA A 36 1.72 -61.14 13.24
CA ALA A 36 0.91 -61.01 12.03
C ALA A 36 0.57 -59.54 11.74
N LEU A 37 0.13 -58.78 12.75
CA LEU A 37 -0.18 -57.36 12.62
C LEU A 37 1.04 -56.50 12.30
N LEU A 38 2.21 -56.84 12.84
CA LEU A 38 3.47 -56.18 12.50
C LEU A 38 3.83 -56.38 11.03
N LEU A 39 3.74 -57.63 10.54
CA LEU A 39 4.00 -57.96 9.13
C LEU A 39 3.00 -57.28 8.20
N ILE A 40 1.71 -57.27 8.55
CA ILE A 40 0.67 -56.56 7.81
C ILE A 40 0.97 -55.05 7.77
N SER A 41 1.38 -54.45 8.89
CA SER A 41 1.72 -53.03 8.95
C SER A 41 2.91 -52.70 8.04
N PHE A 42 3.94 -53.55 8.02
CA PHE A 42 5.09 -53.38 7.13
C PHE A 42 4.70 -53.53 5.65
N LEU A 43 3.88 -54.53 5.32
CA LEU A 43 3.36 -54.72 3.97
C LEU A 43 2.51 -53.53 3.53
N ALA A 44 1.65 -53.01 4.41
CA ALA A 44 0.82 -51.84 4.13
C ALA A 44 1.67 -50.58 3.84
N VAL A 45 2.76 -50.37 4.59
CA VAL A 45 3.72 -49.29 4.31
C VAL A 45 4.41 -49.49 2.95
N MET A 46 4.81 -50.72 2.63
CA MET A 46 5.46 -51.02 1.35
C MET A 46 4.50 -50.79 0.17
N VAL A 47 3.24 -51.20 0.29
CA VAL A 47 2.19 -50.93 -0.71
C VAL A 47 1.95 -49.42 -0.83
N ASP A 48 1.80 -48.70 0.28
CA ASP A 48 1.60 -47.24 0.28
C ASP A 48 2.78 -46.50 -0.37
N TYR A 49 4.01 -46.91 -0.04
CA TYR A 49 5.22 -46.39 -0.66
C TYR A 49 5.21 -46.60 -2.18
N LEU A 50 4.90 -47.81 -2.67
CA LEU A 50 4.84 -48.08 -4.09
C LEU A 50 3.75 -47.25 -4.78
N LEU A 51 2.55 -47.13 -4.19
CA LEU A 51 1.45 -46.33 -4.76
C LEU A 51 1.86 -44.87 -4.99
N VAL A 52 2.50 -44.25 -3.99
CA VAL A 52 2.86 -42.82 -4.05
C VAL A 52 4.17 -42.59 -4.84
N PHE A 53 5.11 -43.53 -4.87
CA PHE A 53 6.41 -43.33 -5.51
C PHE A 53 6.50 -43.83 -6.97
N ASN A 54 5.58 -44.67 -7.44
CA ASN A 54 5.61 -45.21 -8.81
C ASN A 54 5.45 -44.12 -9.91
N GLY A 55 4.73 -43.03 -9.63
CA GLY A 55 4.59 -41.90 -10.56
C GLY A 55 5.65 -40.81 -10.37
N LYS A 56 6.44 -40.49 -11.40
CA LYS A 56 7.35 -39.32 -11.37
C LYS A 56 6.58 -37.99 -11.29
N GLU A 57 5.46 -37.88 -11.99
CA GLU A 57 4.61 -36.68 -12.07
C GLU A 57 3.24 -36.90 -11.41
N GLY A 58 3.21 -37.47 -10.22
CA GLY A 58 1.95 -37.80 -9.53
C GLY A 58 1.07 -36.58 -9.21
N VAL A 59 1.67 -35.40 -9.05
CA VAL A 59 0.96 -34.12 -8.89
C VAL A 59 1.66 -33.06 -9.73
N LEU A 60 0.86 -32.18 -10.34
CA LEU A 60 1.32 -30.91 -10.89
C LEU A 60 0.71 -29.78 -10.07
N SER A 61 1.49 -28.74 -9.78
CA SER A 61 0.98 -27.58 -9.06
C SER A 61 1.66 -26.30 -9.46
N GLN A 62 0.88 -25.21 -9.37
CA GLN A 62 1.33 -23.85 -9.61
C GLN A 62 0.64 -22.90 -8.62
N ARG A 63 1.45 -22.07 -7.99
CA ARG A 63 1.12 -20.77 -7.40
C ARG A 63 0.87 -19.77 -8.52
N ILE A 64 -0.31 -19.18 -8.51
CA ILE A 64 -0.73 -18.07 -9.37
C ILE A 64 -0.64 -16.82 -8.51
N LEU A 65 0.42 -16.05 -8.76
CA LEU A 65 0.68 -14.77 -8.11
C LEU A 65 0.10 -13.63 -8.96
N PRO A 66 -0.34 -12.52 -8.35
CA PRO A 66 -0.58 -11.29 -9.09
C PRO A 66 0.75 -10.77 -9.67
N GLU A 67 0.70 -9.82 -10.61
CA GLU A 67 1.92 -9.18 -11.12
C GLU A 67 2.64 -8.34 -10.05
N LYS A 68 1.86 -7.76 -9.12
CA LYS A 68 2.32 -6.85 -8.06
C LYS A 68 1.41 -6.99 -6.85
N LEU A 69 1.98 -6.86 -5.65
CA LEU A 69 1.19 -6.71 -4.43
C LEU A 69 0.82 -5.25 -4.20
N SER A 70 -0.33 -5.04 -3.56
CA SER A 70 -0.83 -3.74 -3.12
C SER A 70 -0.60 -3.58 -1.62
N ASN A 71 0.26 -2.64 -1.22
CA ASN A 71 0.66 -2.42 0.18
C ASN A 71 -0.49 -1.93 1.06
N GLY A 72 -0.76 -2.65 2.14
CA GLY A 72 -1.87 -2.39 3.06
C GLY A 72 -3.23 -2.87 2.58
N ASP A 73 -3.29 -3.66 1.49
CA ASP A 73 -4.53 -4.23 0.97
C ASP A 73 -4.45 -5.78 0.96
N GLU A 74 -5.61 -6.42 0.88
CA GLU A 74 -5.73 -7.87 0.72
C GLU A 74 -5.33 -8.31 -0.70
N ASN A 75 -4.29 -9.15 -0.80
CA ASN A 75 -3.82 -9.69 -2.06
C ASN A 75 -4.10 -11.21 -2.12
N PRO A 76 -4.99 -11.67 -3.02
CA PRO A 76 -5.30 -13.09 -3.13
C PRO A 76 -4.18 -13.83 -3.86
N VAL A 77 -3.65 -14.88 -3.23
CA VAL A 77 -2.76 -15.86 -3.85
C VAL A 77 -3.54 -17.14 -4.09
N LYS A 78 -3.47 -17.66 -5.31
CA LYS A 78 -4.15 -18.90 -5.69
C LYS A 78 -3.12 -19.99 -5.91
N VAL A 79 -3.48 -21.21 -5.56
CA VAL A 79 -2.69 -22.39 -5.86
C VAL A 79 -3.59 -23.41 -6.53
N ASP A 80 -3.15 -23.88 -7.69
CA ASP A 80 -3.77 -24.93 -8.46
C ASP A 80 -2.99 -26.23 -8.25
N ILE A 81 -3.72 -27.32 -7.99
CA ILE A 81 -3.16 -28.65 -7.80
C ILE A 81 -3.95 -29.62 -8.67
N LYS A 82 -3.24 -30.33 -9.54
CA LYS A 82 -3.79 -31.42 -10.35
C LYS A 82 -3.33 -32.77 -9.83
N ASN A 83 -4.30 -33.65 -9.59
CA ASN A 83 -4.03 -35.04 -9.22
C ASN A 83 -3.86 -35.90 -10.50
N ASN A 84 -2.65 -36.43 -10.72
CA ASN A 84 -2.37 -37.36 -11.81
C ASN A 84 -2.32 -38.83 -11.34
N TYR A 85 -2.56 -39.11 -10.05
CA TYR A 85 -2.72 -40.48 -9.57
C TYR A 85 -4.06 -41.04 -9.99
N ARG A 86 -4.12 -42.37 -10.16
CA ARG A 86 -5.34 -43.13 -10.45
C ARG A 86 -6.19 -43.44 -9.21
N PHE A 87 -6.08 -42.59 -8.20
CA PHE A 87 -6.76 -42.73 -6.92
C PHE A 87 -6.88 -41.36 -6.26
N LYS A 88 -7.81 -41.26 -5.31
CA LYS A 88 -7.99 -40.08 -4.46
C LYS A 88 -6.76 -39.87 -3.58
N ILE A 89 -6.22 -38.65 -3.60
CA ILE A 89 -5.07 -38.28 -2.76
C ILE A 89 -5.48 -37.32 -1.65
N HIS A 90 -4.75 -37.40 -0.54
CA HIS A 90 -4.76 -36.37 0.51
C HIS A 90 -3.49 -35.53 0.37
N VAL A 91 -3.66 -34.21 0.24
CA VAL A 91 -2.55 -33.26 0.10
C VAL A 91 -2.45 -32.38 1.32
N LYS A 92 -1.22 -32.19 1.84
CA LYS A 92 -0.88 -31.08 2.73
C LYS A 92 -0.03 -30.10 1.95
N VAL A 93 -0.45 -28.85 1.90
CA VAL A 93 0.21 -27.79 1.16
C VAL A 93 0.86 -26.83 2.14
N ILE A 94 2.16 -26.67 2.01
CA ILE A 94 2.97 -25.73 2.76
C ILE A 94 3.59 -24.78 1.74
N ASP A 95 3.05 -23.57 1.69
CA ASP A 95 3.61 -22.50 0.88
C ASP A 95 4.60 -21.70 1.73
N GLU A 96 5.87 -21.64 1.32
CA GLU A 96 6.90 -20.84 2.00
C GLU A 96 6.68 -19.35 1.72
N ILE A 97 5.75 -18.78 2.47
CA ILE A 97 5.37 -17.36 2.41
C ILE A 97 6.57 -16.50 2.86
N PRO A 98 6.83 -15.35 2.22
CA PRO A 98 7.93 -14.45 2.59
C PRO A 98 7.94 -14.09 4.08
N PHE A 99 9.13 -13.99 4.68
CA PHE A 99 9.29 -13.77 6.12
C PHE A 99 8.61 -12.49 6.62
N GLN A 100 8.49 -11.47 5.77
CA GLN A 100 7.84 -10.19 6.10
C GLN A 100 6.38 -10.36 6.55
N PHE A 101 5.70 -11.42 6.12
CA PHE A 101 4.33 -11.71 6.56
C PHE A 101 4.25 -12.38 7.94
N GLN A 102 5.38 -12.83 8.51
CA GLN A 102 5.48 -13.54 9.79
C GLN A 102 4.55 -14.76 9.95
N LYS A 103 4.04 -15.32 8.85
CA LYS A 103 3.13 -16.48 8.85
C LYS A 103 3.91 -17.78 8.72
N ARG A 104 4.16 -18.46 9.85
CA ARG A 104 5.03 -19.66 9.92
C ARG A 104 4.30 -20.99 10.01
N ASP A 105 3.02 -20.95 10.35
CA ASP A 105 2.13 -22.09 10.58
C ASP A 105 1.18 -22.35 9.40
N PHE A 106 1.49 -21.80 8.22
CA PHE A 106 0.64 -21.93 7.05
C PHE A 106 0.62 -23.38 6.54
N MET A 107 -0.53 -24.03 6.67
CA MET A 107 -0.79 -25.36 6.14
C MET A 107 -2.23 -25.47 5.66
N ILE A 108 -2.42 -26.08 4.49
CA ILE A 108 -3.75 -26.38 3.94
C ILE A 108 -3.84 -27.87 3.67
N GLU A 109 -4.89 -28.52 4.17
CA GLU A 109 -5.17 -29.93 3.90
C GLU A 109 -6.38 -30.05 2.98
N LYS A 110 -6.25 -30.88 1.93
CA LYS A 110 -7.34 -31.11 0.98
C LYS A 110 -7.31 -32.53 0.42
N SER A 111 -8.47 -33.03 0.03
CA SER A 111 -8.57 -34.29 -0.70
C SER A 111 -8.91 -34.01 -2.16
N ILE A 112 -8.22 -34.66 -3.09
CA ILE A 112 -8.40 -34.45 -4.53
C ILE A 112 -8.70 -35.79 -5.18
N GLU A 113 -9.84 -35.88 -5.88
CA GLU A 113 -10.24 -37.08 -6.61
C GLU A 113 -9.29 -37.36 -7.80
N GLU A 114 -9.30 -38.58 -8.31
CA GLU A 114 -8.50 -38.99 -9.47
C GLU A 114 -8.72 -38.06 -10.68
N GLY A 115 -7.63 -37.63 -11.31
CA GLY A 115 -7.65 -36.84 -12.54
C GLY A 115 -8.22 -35.41 -12.40
N ARG A 116 -8.64 -34.99 -11.19
CA ARG A 116 -9.26 -33.68 -10.96
C ARG A 116 -8.24 -32.62 -10.55
N ASN A 117 -8.61 -31.37 -10.83
CA ASN A 117 -7.92 -30.20 -10.31
C ASN A 117 -8.61 -29.70 -9.05
N SER A 118 -7.83 -29.08 -8.18
CA SER A 118 -8.33 -28.38 -7.00
C SER A 118 -7.65 -27.04 -6.86
N PHE A 119 -8.47 -26.00 -6.78
CA PHE A 119 -8.02 -24.65 -6.50
C PHE A 119 -8.21 -24.33 -5.03
N PHE A 120 -7.25 -23.65 -4.43
CA PHE A 120 -7.45 -22.96 -3.17
C PHE A 120 -6.84 -21.56 -3.23
N GLN A 121 -7.40 -20.68 -2.43
CA GLN A 121 -7.00 -19.28 -2.36
C GLN A 121 -6.73 -18.92 -0.90
N TYR A 122 -5.67 -18.18 -0.67
CA TYR A 122 -5.39 -17.55 0.61
C TYR A 122 -5.04 -16.08 0.36
N VAL A 123 -5.17 -15.25 1.40
CA VAL A 123 -4.96 -13.81 1.32
C VAL A 123 -3.68 -13.44 2.06
N LEU A 124 -2.91 -12.52 1.48
CA LEU A 124 -1.74 -11.90 2.08
C LEU A 124 -1.91 -10.39 2.10
N GLU A 125 -1.59 -9.76 3.23
CA GLU A 125 -1.64 -8.32 3.39
C GLU A 125 -0.23 -7.77 3.69
N PRO A 126 0.49 -7.24 2.69
CA PRO A 126 1.84 -6.73 2.89
C PRO A 126 1.78 -5.41 3.66
N LYS A 127 2.59 -5.33 4.72
CA LYS A 127 2.72 -4.15 5.57
C LYS A 127 3.94 -3.29 5.23
N GLU A 128 4.78 -3.77 4.32
CA GLU A 128 5.97 -3.06 3.86
C GLU A 128 6.01 -3.03 2.33
N ARG A 129 6.51 -1.94 1.74
CA ARG A 129 6.81 -1.87 0.31
C ARG A 129 8.19 -2.46 0.02
N GLY A 130 8.38 -2.95 -1.20
CA GLY A 130 9.64 -3.52 -1.65
C GLY A 130 9.45 -4.85 -2.35
N GLU A 131 10.40 -5.76 -2.20
CA GLU A 131 10.40 -7.07 -2.86
C GLU A 131 10.08 -8.19 -1.87
N TYR A 132 9.14 -9.04 -2.25
CA TYR A 132 8.75 -10.23 -1.49
C TYR A 132 9.22 -11.47 -2.24
N SER A 133 10.10 -12.25 -1.63
CA SER A 133 10.60 -13.50 -2.22
C SER A 133 9.87 -14.66 -1.59
N PHE A 134 9.02 -15.34 -2.35
CA PHE A 134 8.41 -16.59 -1.92
C PHE A 134 9.43 -17.71 -2.02
N GLY A 135 9.45 -18.59 -1.01
CA GLY A 135 10.18 -19.84 -1.08
C GLY A 135 9.46 -20.88 -1.93
N ALA A 136 9.75 -22.14 -1.65
CA ALA A 136 9.16 -23.29 -2.32
C ALA A 136 7.67 -23.47 -1.99
N LEU A 137 6.88 -23.84 -3.00
CA LEU A 137 5.57 -24.44 -2.81
C LEU A 137 5.76 -25.94 -2.57
N ASN A 138 5.58 -26.39 -1.32
CA ASN A 138 5.74 -27.77 -0.92
C ASN A 138 4.38 -28.48 -0.82
N ILE A 139 4.23 -29.60 -1.51
CA ILE A 139 3.01 -30.43 -1.48
C ILE A 139 3.37 -31.82 -1.02
N PHE A 140 2.79 -32.23 0.10
CA PHE A 140 2.92 -33.58 0.67
C PHE A 140 1.71 -34.39 0.26
N VAL A 141 1.92 -35.43 -0.54
CA VAL A 141 0.86 -36.28 -1.07
C VAL A 141 0.85 -37.59 -0.32
N SER A 142 -0.31 -37.98 0.19
CA SER A 142 -0.57 -39.27 0.83
C SER A 142 -1.65 -40.03 0.06
N SER A 143 -1.54 -41.35 -0.01
CA SER A 143 -2.63 -42.21 -0.52
C SER A 143 -3.77 -42.33 0.52
N PRO A 144 -4.86 -43.04 0.21
CA PRO A 144 -5.90 -43.34 1.19
C PRO A 144 -5.41 -44.09 2.44
N LEU A 145 -4.37 -44.94 2.31
CA LEU A 145 -3.72 -45.61 3.46
C LEU A 145 -3.10 -44.56 4.40
N GLY A 146 -2.39 -43.60 3.81
CA GLY A 146 -1.87 -42.43 4.51
C GLY A 146 -0.81 -42.75 5.56
N LEU A 147 -0.03 -43.83 5.37
CA LEU A 147 1.11 -44.21 6.21
C LEU A 147 2.37 -43.44 5.81
N VAL A 148 2.51 -43.20 4.50
CA VAL A 148 3.64 -42.53 3.88
C VAL A 148 3.15 -41.32 3.08
N ALA A 149 3.98 -40.27 3.06
CA ALA A 149 3.80 -39.10 2.21
C ALA A 149 5.03 -38.84 1.33
N LYS A 150 4.78 -38.38 0.10
CA LYS A 150 5.81 -37.91 -0.83
C LYS A 150 5.73 -36.41 -0.97
N ARG A 151 6.86 -35.73 -0.83
CA ARG A 151 6.97 -34.28 -1.05
C ARG A 151 7.29 -33.96 -2.51
N PHE A 152 6.50 -33.05 -3.07
CA PHE A 152 6.75 -32.36 -4.33
C PHE A 152 7.04 -30.89 -4.05
N THR A 153 7.96 -30.29 -4.79
CA THR A 153 8.38 -28.90 -4.61
C THR A 153 8.27 -28.15 -5.95
N PHE A 154 7.60 -27.00 -5.94
CA PHE A 154 7.34 -26.18 -7.13
C PHE A 154 7.72 -24.70 -6.88
N GLN A 155 7.96 -23.96 -7.97
CA GLN A 155 8.11 -22.50 -8.02
C GLN A 155 8.89 -21.88 -6.85
N LYS A 156 10.16 -22.22 -6.79
CA LYS A 156 11.09 -21.68 -5.81
C LYS A 156 11.48 -20.24 -6.16
N ASP A 157 11.66 -19.41 -5.14
CA ASP A 157 12.27 -18.07 -5.23
C ASP A 157 11.50 -17.11 -6.17
N ALA A 158 10.16 -17.19 -6.14
CA ALA A 158 9.31 -16.28 -6.91
C ALA A 158 9.31 -14.88 -6.26
N MET A 159 9.89 -13.90 -6.96
CA MET A 159 9.97 -12.51 -6.52
C MET A 159 8.72 -11.73 -6.94
N LEU A 160 8.13 -10.99 -6.01
CA LEU A 160 6.93 -10.21 -6.22
C LEU A 160 7.07 -8.81 -5.59
N PRO A 161 7.00 -7.73 -6.39
CA PRO A 161 7.11 -6.39 -5.85
C PRO A 161 5.80 -5.91 -5.20
N SER A 162 5.89 -5.24 -4.05
CA SER A 162 4.81 -4.58 -3.32
C SER A 162 4.82 -3.07 -3.58
N TYR A 163 3.81 -2.60 -4.29
CA TYR A 163 3.60 -1.20 -4.69
C TYR A 163 2.65 -0.48 -3.73
N PRO A 164 2.60 0.86 -3.75
CA PRO A 164 1.56 1.63 -3.07
C PRO A 164 0.14 1.12 -3.40
N SER A 165 -0.79 1.30 -2.46
CA SER A 165 -2.17 0.84 -2.61
C SER A 165 -2.77 1.31 -3.94
N PHE A 166 -3.21 0.35 -4.76
CA PHE A 166 -3.85 0.61 -6.06
C PHE A 166 -5.22 -0.08 -6.20
N ILE A 167 -5.54 -1.06 -5.35
CA ILE A 167 -6.80 -1.80 -5.42
C ILE A 167 -8.00 -0.88 -5.19
N HIS A 168 -7.87 0.09 -4.29
CA HIS A 168 -8.95 1.00 -3.90
C HIS A 168 -9.10 2.25 -4.79
N LEU A 169 -8.31 2.43 -5.85
CA LEU A 169 -8.37 3.65 -6.68
C LEU A 169 -9.75 3.89 -7.28
N ARG A 170 -10.42 2.83 -7.76
CA ARG A 170 -11.77 2.93 -8.32
C ARG A 170 -12.81 3.33 -7.27
N LYS A 171 -12.67 2.83 -6.04
CA LYS A 171 -13.53 3.22 -4.90
C LYS A 171 -13.40 4.72 -4.64
N TYR A 172 -12.17 5.24 -4.60
CA TYR A 172 -11.94 6.67 -4.39
C TYR A 172 -12.44 7.53 -5.55
N GLU A 173 -12.35 7.04 -6.80
CA GLU A 173 -12.93 7.72 -7.97
C GLU A 173 -14.45 7.89 -7.82
N LEU A 174 -15.17 6.84 -7.41
CA LEU A 174 -16.61 6.89 -7.19
C LEU A 174 -17.00 7.84 -6.05
N MET A 175 -16.25 7.82 -4.94
CA MET A 175 -16.47 8.73 -3.81
C MET A 175 -16.23 10.20 -4.19
N ALA A 176 -15.18 10.47 -4.97
CA ALA A 176 -14.88 11.81 -5.47
C ALA A 176 -16.01 12.38 -6.34
N LEU A 177 -16.61 11.56 -7.20
CA LEU A 177 -17.78 11.95 -8.01
C LEU A 177 -19.00 12.28 -7.15
N GLN A 178 -19.27 11.48 -6.11
CA GLN A 178 -20.36 11.77 -5.17
C GLN A 178 -20.17 13.11 -4.45
N ASN A 179 -18.96 13.38 -3.97
CA ASN A 179 -18.68 14.62 -3.25
C ASN A 179 -18.78 15.86 -4.16
N GLU A 180 -18.41 15.74 -5.43
CA GLU A 180 -18.58 16.83 -6.40
C GLU A 180 -20.04 17.25 -6.57
N PHE A 181 -20.97 16.29 -6.57
CA PHE A 181 -22.41 16.58 -6.61
C PHE A 181 -22.83 17.45 -5.41
N LEU A 182 -22.29 17.17 -4.21
CA LEU A 182 -22.54 17.96 -3.01
C LEU A 182 -21.93 19.38 -3.10
N LEU A 183 -20.78 19.51 -3.75
CA LEU A 183 -20.08 20.79 -3.96
C LEU A 183 -20.70 21.65 -5.08
N GLY A 184 -21.64 21.12 -5.86
CA GLY A 184 -22.26 21.78 -7.03
C GLY A 184 -22.98 23.11 -6.75
N GLY A 185 -23.16 23.49 -5.48
CA GLY A 185 -23.71 24.79 -5.06
C GLY A 185 -22.67 25.87 -4.71
N ILE A 186 -21.36 25.57 -4.73
CA ILE A 186 -20.32 26.55 -4.38
C ILE A 186 -20.14 27.53 -5.54
N LYS A 187 -20.52 28.79 -5.31
CA LYS A 187 -20.30 29.88 -6.27
C LYS A 187 -18.81 30.03 -6.54
N LYS A 188 -18.38 29.77 -7.78
CA LYS A 188 -17.00 30.03 -8.22
C LYS A 188 -16.71 31.52 -8.03
N ILE A 189 -15.84 31.86 -7.09
CA ILE A 189 -15.35 33.23 -6.95
C ILE A 189 -14.34 33.41 -8.09
N ARG A 190 -14.76 34.13 -9.14
CA ARG A 190 -13.89 34.47 -10.26
C ARG A 190 -12.85 35.46 -9.75
N LYS A 191 -11.67 34.98 -9.37
CA LYS A 191 -10.54 35.85 -9.04
C LYS A 191 -9.95 36.39 -10.34
N LEU A 192 -9.91 37.71 -10.47
CA LEU A 192 -9.16 38.40 -11.52
C LEU A 192 -7.67 38.21 -11.21
N GLY A 193 -7.02 37.25 -11.87
CA GLY A 193 -5.61 36.91 -11.66
C GLY A 193 -5.01 36.19 -12.86
N HIS A 194 -3.79 36.58 -13.25
CA HIS A 194 -3.08 36.26 -14.49
C HIS A 194 -2.56 34.80 -14.61
N THR A 195 -3.37 33.78 -14.34
CA THR A 195 -2.99 32.39 -14.64
C THR A 195 -3.52 32.00 -16.01
N MET A 196 -3.07 32.72 -17.03
CA MET A 196 -3.49 32.47 -18.41
C MET A 196 -2.35 31.74 -19.14
N GLU A 197 -2.64 30.59 -19.73
CA GLU A 197 -1.74 29.84 -20.60
C GLU A 197 -1.71 30.49 -21.99
N PHE A 198 -0.53 30.64 -22.58
CA PHE A 198 -0.40 31.17 -23.93
C PHE A 198 -1.13 30.24 -24.91
N GLU A 199 -2.12 30.76 -25.62
CA GLU A 199 -2.90 30.02 -26.59
C GLU A 199 -2.28 30.19 -27.98
N GLN A 200 -2.17 31.44 -28.43
CA GLN A 200 -1.66 31.77 -29.76
C GLN A 200 -1.28 33.26 -29.86
N ILE A 201 -0.57 33.63 -30.94
CA ILE A 201 -0.41 35.02 -31.33
C ILE A 201 -1.46 35.33 -32.40
N LYS A 202 -2.30 36.34 -32.17
CA LYS A 202 -3.28 36.81 -33.15
C LYS A 202 -3.02 38.27 -33.53
N GLU A 203 -3.66 38.71 -34.60
CA GLU A 203 -3.70 40.12 -34.97
C GLU A 203 -4.52 40.92 -33.94
N TYR A 204 -4.06 42.13 -33.62
CA TYR A 204 -4.72 43.04 -32.69
C TYR A 204 -6.08 43.49 -33.24
N VAL A 205 -7.13 43.35 -32.43
CA VAL A 205 -8.45 43.90 -32.72
C VAL A 205 -8.78 44.98 -31.69
N PRO A 206 -9.41 46.11 -32.08
CA PRO A 206 -9.87 47.12 -31.13
C PRO A 206 -10.73 46.49 -30.02
N GLY A 207 -10.26 46.61 -28.77
CA GLY A 207 -10.84 45.95 -27.59
C GLY A 207 -9.90 44.96 -26.90
N ASP A 208 -8.84 44.50 -27.58
CA ASP A 208 -7.77 43.72 -26.95
C ASP A 208 -6.89 44.61 -26.03
N ASP A 209 -6.37 44.02 -24.94
CA ASP A 209 -5.51 44.73 -23.99
C ASP A 209 -4.15 45.06 -24.64
N VAL A 210 -3.80 46.34 -24.70
CA VAL A 210 -2.54 46.83 -25.25
C VAL A 210 -1.30 46.32 -24.49
N ARG A 211 -1.45 45.85 -23.24
CA ARG A 211 -0.35 45.26 -22.46
C ARG A 211 0.11 43.90 -22.98
N THR A 212 -0.70 43.21 -23.77
CA THR A 212 -0.38 41.88 -24.31
C THR A 212 0.25 41.92 -25.71
N ILE A 213 0.58 43.12 -26.22
CA ILE A 213 1.23 43.30 -27.54
C ILE A 213 2.57 42.56 -27.57
N ASN A 214 2.71 41.69 -28.57
CA ASN A 214 3.95 40.97 -28.82
C ASN A 214 4.81 41.75 -29.82
N TRP A 215 5.64 42.66 -29.32
CA TRP A 215 6.52 43.49 -30.15
C TRP A 215 7.43 42.71 -31.10
N LYS A 216 7.85 41.50 -30.71
CA LYS A 216 8.69 40.61 -31.54
C LYS A 216 7.91 40.00 -32.71
N ALA A 217 6.63 39.70 -32.54
CA ALA A 217 5.78 39.23 -33.62
C ALA A 217 5.33 40.40 -34.51
N THR A 218 4.99 41.55 -33.90
CA THR A 218 4.63 42.80 -34.60
C THR A 218 5.72 43.25 -35.58
N SER A 219 7.00 43.23 -35.16
CA SER A 219 8.11 43.65 -36.03
C SER A 219 8.33 42.75 -37.25
N LYS A 220 7.88 41.49 -37.19
CA LYS A 220 7.98 40.54 -38.31
C LYS A 220 6.76 40.57 -39.22
N ALA A 221 5.57 40.80 -38.66
CA ALA A 221 4.30 40.75 -39.37
C ALA A 221 3.90 42.11 -39.99
N ASN A 222 4.60 43.20 -39.66
CA ASN A 222 4.31 44.58 -40.06
C ASN A 222 2.87 45.04 -39.73
N ARG A 223 2.26 44.42 -38.73
CA ARG A 223 0.93 44.70 -38.17
C ARG A 223 0.94 44.37 -36.68
N LEU A 224 0.08 45.03 -35.91
CA LEU A 224 0.03 44.82 -34.45
C LEU A 224 -0.39 43.39 -34.13
N MET A 225 0.46 42.67 -33.41
CA MET A 225 0.20 41.30 -32.94
C MET A 225 0.07 41.28 -31.42
N VAL A 226 -0.90 40.53 -30.91
CA VAL A 226 -1.12 40.34 -29.47
C VAL A 226 -0.98 38.87 -29.08
N ASN A 227 -0.42 38.63 -27.90
CA ASN A 227 -0.46 37.32 -27.27
C ASN A 227 -1.87 37.09 -26.74
N GLN A 228 -2.56 36.11 -27.29
CA GLN A 228 -3.81 35.61 -26.73
C GLN A 228 -3.48 34.57 -25.68
N PHE A 229 -4.03 34.76 -24.50
CA PHE A 229 -3.93 33.82 -23.42
C PHE A 229 -5.32 33.26 -23.10
N GLN A 230 -5.38 31.99 -22.71
CA GLN A 230 -6.58 31.28 -22.26
C GLN A 230 -6.41 30.93 -20.79
N ASP A 231 -7.50 30.89 -20.00
CA ASP A 231 -7.44 30.41 -18.62
C ASP A 231 -6.79 29.01 -18.58
N GLU A 232 -5.76 28.81 -17.74
CA GLU A 232 -5.12 27.51 -17.58
C GLU A 232 -6.16 26.51 -17.07
N LYS A 233 -6.61 25.60 -17.94
CA LYS A 233 -7.65 24.61 -17.61
C LYS A 233 -7.14 23.52 -16.66
N ALA A 234 -5.84 23.21 -16.73
CA ALA A 234 -5.21 22.12 -16.00
C ALA A 234 -4.31 22.67 -14.88
N GLN A 235 -4.80 22.60 -13.65
CA GLN A 235 -4.07 23.07 -12.50
C GLN A 235 -2.86 22.15 -12.21
N ARG A 236 -1.79 22.72 -11.64
CA ARG A 236 -0.61 21.97 -11.20
C ARG A 236 -0.74 21.64 -9.72
N ILE A 237 -0.76 20.36 -9.41
CA ILE A 237 -0.80 19.85 -8.05
C ILE A 237 0.50 19.10 -7.78
N PHE A 238 1.17 19.47 -6.69
CA PHE A 238 2.46 18.92 -6.31
C PHE A 238 2.40 18.33 -4.90
N MET A 239 2.77 17.06 -4.75
CA MET A 239 2.76 16.34 -3.47
C MET A 239 4.18 16.23 -2.93
N LEU A 240 4.44 16.85 -1.78
CA LEU A 240 5.71 16.80 -1.05
C LEU A 240 5.56 15.80 0.09
N ILE A 241 6.37 14.75 0.11
CA ILE A 241 6.28 13.69 1.11
C ILE A 241 7.52 13.73 1.99
N ASP A 242 7.33 13.99 3.28
CA ASP A 242 8.39 13.88 4.28
C ASP A 242 8.74 12.40 4.50
N LYS A 243 10.03 12.07 4.52
CA LYS A 243 10.56 10.73 4.82
C LYS A 243 11.43 10.70 6.08
N GLY A 244 11.46 11.79 6.85
CA GLY A 244 12.21 11.88 8.09
C GLY A 244 11.63 11.03 9.22
N ARG A 245 12.28 11.12 10.38
CA ARG A 245 11.99 10.22 11.53
C ARG A 245 10.54 10.26 12.02
N THR A 246 9.88 11.41 11.98
CA THR A 246 8.50 11.59 12.50
C THR A 246 7.46 10.82 11.68
N MET A 247 7.80 10.46 10.43
CA MET A 247 6.93 9.71 9.53
C MET A 247 7.05 8.19 9.70
N LYS A 248 7.96 7.72 10.56
CA LYS A 248 8.14 6.29 10.88
C LYS A 248 7.12 5.77 11.90
N MET A 249 6.36 6.66 12.55
CA MET A 249 5.37 6.28 13.55
C MET A 249 4.41 5.21 12.98
N PRO A 250 4.27 4.05 13.63
CA PRO A 250 3.40 2.98 13.17
C PRO A 250 1.93 3.27 13.53
N PHE A 251 1.03 2.78 12.69
CA PHE A 251 -0.41 2.85 12.83
C PHE A 251 -1.05 1.68 12.08
N ASN A 252 -1.81 0.81 12.76
CA ASN A 252 -2.43 -0.41 12.19
C ASN A 252 -1.48 -1.27 11.31
N GLY A 253 -0.21 -1.34 11.70
CA GLY A 253 0.84 -2.09 11.01
C GLY A 253 1.51 -1.37 9.82
N LEU A 254 1.09 -0.16 9.47
CA LEU A 254 1.72 0.69 8.46
C LEU A 254 2.34 1.93 9.10
N SER A 255 3.37 2.53 8.49
CA SER A 255 3.90 3.83 8.94
C SER A 255 3.09 5.01 8.39
N LEU A 256 3.20 6.19 9.01
CA LEU A 256 2.61 7.43 8.47
C LEU A 256 3.11 7.75 7.05
N LEU A 257 4.36 7.41 6.75
CA LEU A 257 4.90 7.49 5.39
C LEU A 257 4.11 6.61 4.41
N ASP A 258 3.77 5.38 4.81
CA ASP A 258 3.04 4.45 3.96
C ASP A 258 1.63 4.95 3.64
N TYR A 259 0.94 5.51 4.64
CA TYR A 259 -0.33 6.19 4.43
C TYR A 259 -0.19 7.40 3.50
N SER A 260 0.85 8.22 3.66
CA SER A 260 1.11 9.38 2.79
C SER A 260 1.37 8.97 1.33
N ILE A 261 2.07 7.86 1.13
CA ILE A 261 2.35 7.28 -0.18
C ILE A 261 1.06 6.74 -0.82
N ASN A 262 0.24 6.02 -0.06
CA ASN A 262 -1.06 5.53 -0.53
C ASN A 262 -1.99 6.71 -0.89
N ALA A 263 -2.04 7.77 -0.07
CA ALA A 263 -2.79 8.99 -0.36
C ALA A 263 -2.26 9.72 -1.58
N THR A 264 -0.95 9.80 -1.76
CA THR A 264 -0.33 10.38 -2.96
C THR A 264 -0.74 9.61 -4.21
N MET A 265 -0.75 8.27 -4.16
CA MET A 265 -1.17 7.43 -5.28
C MET A 265 -2.66 7.63 -5.61
N ALA A 266 -3.53 7.62 -4.59
CA ALA A 266 -4.96 7.86 -4.75
C ALA A 266 -5.27 9.26 -5.28
N LEU A 267 -4.66 10.28 -4.68
CA LEU A 267 -4.83 11.68 -5.09
C LEU A 267 -4.32 11.90 -6.52
N SER A 268 -3.16 11.35 -6.88
CA SER A 268 -2.62 11.42 -8.25
C SER A 268 -3.59 10.85 -9.28
N HIS A 269 -4.23 9.71 -8.97
CA HIS A 269 -5.24 9.12 -9.85
C HIS A 269 -6.40 10.09 -10.08
N ILE A 270 -6.92 10.72 -9.03
CA ILE A 270 -8.03 11.68 -9.13
C ILE A 270 -7.63 12.97 -9.85
N ILE A 271 -6.45 13.53 -9.56
CA ILE A 271 -5.90 14.72 -10.23
C ILE A 271 -5.86 14.50 -11.74
N LEU A 272 -5.26 13.38 -12.18
CA LEU A 272 -5.12 13.04 -13.59
C LEU A 272 -6.48 12.80 -14.27
N LYS A 273 -7.41 12.12 -13.58
CA LYS A 273 -8.79 11.93 -14.07
C LYS A 273 -9.55 13.25 -14.24
N LYS A 274 -9.24 14.25 -13.42
CA LYS A 274 -9.79 15.60 -13.51
C LYS A 274 -9.07 16.49 -14.54
N GLY A 275 -8.13 15.95 -15.30
CA GLY A 275 -7.37 16.66 -16.35
C GLY A 275 -6.24 17.54 -15.83
N ASP A 276 -6.01 17.56 -14.52
CA ASP A 276 -4.96 18.35 -13.88
C ASP A 276 -3.60 17.64 -13.93
N ARG A 277 -2.53 18.39 -13.67
CA ARG A 277 -1.14 17.91 -13.72
C ARG A 277 -0.70 17.46 -12.33
N ALA A 278 -0.37 16.18 -12.16
CA ALA A 278 0.09 15.60 -10.90
C ALA A 278 1.61 15.45 -10.87
N GLY A 279 2.27 16.02 -9.86
CA GLY A 279 3.71 15.87 -9.61
C GLY A 279 4.00 15.55 -8.15
N MET A 280 5.20 15.05 -7.86
CA MET A 280 5.61 14.72 -6.50
C MET A 280 7.12 14.86 -6.28
N MET A 281 7.53 15.02 -5.03
CA MET A 281 8.92 14.76 -4.59
C MET A 281 8.90 14.28 -3.13
N THR A 282 9.89 13.48 -2.76
CA THR A 282 10.12 13.10 -1.36
C THR A 282 11.24 13.95 -0.78
N PHE A 283 11.30 14.14 0.53
CA PHE A 283 12.40 14.87 1.16
C PHE A 283 12.67 14.41 2.59
N SER A 284 13.94 14.47 2.97
CA SER A 284 14.41 14.47 4.37
C SER A 284 15.59 15.45 4.41
N LYS A 285 16.84 14.97 4.44
CA LYS A 285 18.05 15.82 4.28
C LYS A 285 18.17 16.51 2.91
N LYS A 286 17.65 15.87 1.87
CA LYS A 286 17.63 16.37 0.49
C LYS A 286 16.34 15.92 -0.19
N THR A 287 15.98 16.58 -1.28
CA THR A 287 14.86 16.14 -2.13
C THR A 287 15.27 14.96 -2.99
N GLU A 288 14.38 13.98 -3.13
CA GLU A 288 14.56 12.74 -3.88
C GLU A 288 13.27 12.37 -4.64
N ASN A 289 13.35 11.33 -5.46
CA ASN A 289 12.21 10.72 -6.19
C ASN A 289 11.34 11.71 -6.98
N ARG A 290 11.92 12.82 -7.47
CA ARG A 290 11.15 13.91 -8.08
C ARG A 290 10.48 13.47 -9.40
N VAL A 291 9.17 13.70 -9.48
CA VAL A 291 8.37 13.57 -10.69
C VAL A 291 7.73 14.93 -10.99
N ALA A 292 8.03 15.49 -12.16
CA ALA A 292 7.45 16.76 -12.59
C ALA A 292 5.93 16.64 -12.77
N ALA A 293 5.20 17.72 -12.51
CA ALA A 293 3.76 17.76 -12.71
C ALA A 293 3.41 17.72 -14.21
N ASP A 294 2.75 16.63 -14.63
CA ASP A 294 2.30 16.41 -16.00
C ASP A 294 0.94 15.68 -15.96
N ASN A 295 0.22 15.64 -17.08
CA ASN A 295 -1.04 14.90 -17.25
C ASN A 295 -0.99 13.91 -18.43
N LYS A 296 0.19 13.69 -19.04
CA LYS A 296 0.40 12.70 -20.10
C LYS A 296 0.06 11.27 -19.69
N SER A 297 -0.27 10.46 -20.69
CA SER A 297 -0.45 9.01 -20.54
C SER A 297 0.77 8.37 -19.88
N GLY A 298 0.55 7.56 -18.85
CA GLY A 298 1.62 6.90 -18.08
C GLY A 298 2.16 7.70 -16.90
N GLN A 299 1.68 8.93 -16.66
CA GLN A 299 2.12 9.72 -15.49
C GLN A 299 1.87 9.00 -14.16
N LEU A 300 0.70 8.36 -14.00
CA LEU A 300 0.38 7.59 -12.79
C LEU A 300 1.36 6.43 -12.57
N LYS A 301 1.81 5.77 -13.64
CA LYS A 301 2.82 4.71 -13.58
C LYS A 301 4.17 5.26 -13.12
N LYS A 302 4.60 6.41 -13.65
CA LYS A 302 5.84 7.08 -13.21
C LYS A 302 5.81 7.45 -11.73
N ILE A 303 4.67 7.97 -11.25
CA ILE A 303 4.47 8.29 -9.83
C ILE A 303 4.52 7.00 -8.99
N SER A 304 3.82 5.95 -9.40
CA SER A 304 3.81 4.65 -8.71
C SER A 304 5.22 4.05 -8.59
N GLU A 305 6.02 4.11 -9.67
CA GLU A 305 7.42 3.66 -9.69
C GLU A 305 8.32 4.52 -8.79
N ALA A 306 8.13 5.85 -8.78
CA ALA A 306 8.88 6.73 -7.90
C ALA A 306 8.58 6.49 -6.41
N LEU A 307 7.35 6.10 -6.07
CA LEU A 307 6.88 5.81 -4.72
C LEU A 307 7.27 4.40 -4.23
N TYR A 308 7.52 3.47 -5.15
CA TYR A 308 7.74 2.04 -4.87
C TYR A 308 8.81 1.79 -3.80
N ASN A 309 9.98 2.41 -3.92
CA ASN A 309 11.11 2.19 -3.01
C ASN A 309 11.36 3.33 -2.02
N VAL A 310 10.33 4.15 -1.74
CA VAL A 310 10.44 5.23 -0.76
C VAL A 310 10.37 4.64 0.64
N LYS A 311 11.42 4.89 1.44
CA LYS A 311 11.57 4.44 2.82
C LYS A 311 11.87 5.62 3.73
N THR A 312 11.49 5.50 4.99
CA THR A 312 11.88 6.47 6.01
C THR A 312 13.38 6.42 6.27
N ASP A 313 13.94 7.56 6.65
CA ASP A 313 15.27 7.64 7.24
C ASP A 313 15.18 8.14 8.68
N PHE A 314 16.31 8.08 9.39
CA PHE A 314 16.39 8.45 10.80
C PHE A 314 16.69 9.94 11.02
N PHE A 315 16.63 10.76 9.96
CA PHE A 315 17.10 12.13 10.03
C PHE A 315 16.01 13.16 10.31
N GLU A 316 16.50 14.31 10.81
CA GLU A 316 15.97 15.64 10.59
C GLU A 316 15.54 15.93 9.15
N SER A 317 14.24 16.13 8.89
CA SER A 317 13.76 16.72 7.65
C SER A 317 14.22 18.17 7.52
N ASP A 318 14.94 18.48 6.43
CA ASP A 318 15.48 19.81 6.17
C ASP A 318 14.50 20.65 5.34
N PHE A 319 13.66 21.42 6.03
CA PHE A 319 12.70 22.33 5.40
C PHE A 319 13.35 23.52 4.68
N ASN A 320 14.59 23.89 5.06
CA ASN A 320 15.33 24.93 4.33
C ASN A 320 15.66 24.44 2.93
N ARG A 321 16.22 23.22 2.85
CA ARG A 321 16.55 22.60 1.58
C ARG A 321 15.31 22.34 0.74
N LEU A 322 14.24 21.83 1.36
CA LEU A 322 12.95 21.68 0.70
C LEU A 322 12.46 22.99 0.08
N TYR A 323 12.48 24.10 0.84
CA TYR A 323 12.03 25.40 0.34
C TYR A 323 12.86 25.86 -0.87
N GLN A 324 14.19 25.72 -0.81
CA GLN A 324 15.06 26.05 -1.94
C GLN A 324 14.73 25.20 -3.17
N ASP A 325 14.65 23.88 -2.98
CA ASP A 325 14.38 22.94 -4.07
C ASP A 325 13.00 23.21 -4.67
N VAL A 326 11.96 23.46 -3.86
CA VAL A 326 10.62 23.86 -4.33
C VAL A 326 10.69 25.14 -5.16
N LYS A 327 11.39 26.17 -4.68
CA LYS A 327 11.53 27.45 -5.38
C LYS A 327 12.19 27.31 -6.76
N PHE A 328 13.16 26.41 -6.91
CA PHE A 328 13.81 26.13 -8.20
C PHE A 328 13.04 25.16 -9.08
N SER A 329 12.22 24.31 -8.47
CA SER A 329 11.55 23.19 -9.13
C SER A 329 10.17 23.55 -9.66
N LEU A 330 9.46 24.41 -8.93
CA LEU A 330 8.08 24.80 -9.20
C LEU A 330 8.07 26.27 -9.65
N ASN A 331 8.26 26.48 -10.96
CA ASN A 331 8.35 27.82 -11.55
C ASN A 331 6.99 28.51 -11.70
N GLN A 332 5.89 27.81 -11.40
CA GLN A 332 4.53 28.30 -11.58
C GLN A 332 3.71 28.04 -10.31
N ARG A 333 2.72 28.92 -10.09
CA ARG A 333 1.77 28.79 -8.99
C ARG A 333 1.13 27.40 -9.06
N SER A 334 1.17 26.68 -7.95
CA SER A 334 0.76 25.27 -7.85
C SER A 334 0.07 25.05 -6.51
N LEU A 335 -0.83 24.08 -6.44
CA LEU A 335 -1.33 23.56 -5.17
C LEU A 335 -0.28 22.58 -4.64
N VAL A 336 0.28 22.88 -3.48
CA VAL A 336 1.32 22.06 -2.85
C VAL A 336 0.70 21.38 -1.64
N LEU A 337 0.67 20.05 -1.65
CA LEU A 337 0.27 19.23 -0.50
C LEU A 337 1.53 18.68 0.16
N LEU A 338 1.76 19.06 1.41
CA LEU A 338 2.92 18.65 2.19
C LEU A 338 2.48 17.63 3.24
N PHE A 339 2.85 16.37 3.05
CA PHE A 339 2.65 15.30 4.01
C PHE A 339 3.81 15.29 4.99
N THR A 340 3.55 15.68 6.24
CA THR A 340 4.54 15.78 7.32
C THR A 340 3.84 15.69 8.66
N ASN A 341 4.57 15.31 9.72
CA ASN A 341 4.01 15.32 11.07
C ASN A 341 4.79 16.27 11.99
N PHE A 342 4.11 17.25 12.57
CA PHE A 342 4.64 18.12 13.62
C PHE A 342 4.09 17.67 14.97
N GLU A 343 4.96 17.22 15.87
CA GLU A 343 4.55 16.75 17.21
C GLU A 343 4.17 17.92 18.12
N THR A 344 4.94 19.01 18.10
CA THR A 344 4.77 20.17 18.98
C THR A 344 4.70 21.49 18.20
N LEU A 345 4.16 22.52 18.84
CA LEU A 345 4.10 23.87 18.28
C LEU A 345 5.49 24.46 18.03
N ASP A 346 6.46 24.18 18.91
CA ASP A 346 7.86 24.61 18.73
C ASP A 346 8.50 23.95 17.51
N GLY A 347 8.19 22.68 17.28
CA GLY A 347 8.59 21.96 16.07
C GLY A 347 8.10 22.65 14.80
N LEU A 348 6.83 23.09 14.78
CA LEU A 348 6.28 23.90 13.68
C LEU A 348 7.00 25.25 13.57
N ASN A 349 7.14 25.99 14.67
CA ASN A 349 7.68 27.36 14.68
C ASN A 349 9.10 27.42 14.08
N ARG A 350 9.93 26.40 14.34
CA ARG A 350 11.26 26.26 13.72
C ARG A 350 11.21 26.25 12.19
N GLN A 351 10.17 25.65 11.61
CA GLN A 351 10.04 25.45 10.16
C GLN A 351 9.12 26.47 9.49
N LEU A 352 8.37 27.24 10.27
CA LEU A 352 7.33 28.16 9.81
C LEU A 352 7.84 29.18 8.80
N LYS A 353 9.08 29.67 8.96
CA LYS A 353 9.70 30.60 8.00
C LYS A 353 9.80 30.02 6.58
N TYR A 354 10.08 28.72 6.46
CA TYR A 354 10.19 28.03 5.18
C TYR A 354 8.81 27.72 4.58
N LEU A 355 7.86 27.27 5.42
CA LEU A 355 6.48 27.03 4.99
C LEU A 355 5.82 28.31 4.46
N ARG A 356 6.05 29.44 5.14
CA ARG A 356 5.63 30.77 4.67
C ARG A 356 6.28 31.17 3.34
N GLY A 357 7.55 30.82 3.16
CA GLY A 357 8.26 31.01 1.88
C GLY A 357 7.59 30.26 0.73
N ILE A 358 7.20 29.00 0.95
CA ILE A 358 6.45 28.19 -0.03
C ILE A 358 5.07 28.80 -0.28
N ALA A 359 4.33 29.13 0.79
CA ALA A 359 2.97 29.66 0.75
C ALA A 359 2.85 31.02 0.05
N LYS A 360 3.94 31.79 -0.02
CA LYS A 360 3.97 33.06 -0.75
C LYS A 360 3.74 32.88 -2.25
N ASN A 361 4.29 31.81 -2.83
CA ASN A 361 4.26 31.55 -4.27
C ASN A 361 3.27 30.45 -4.67
N HIS A 362 2.96 29.55 -3.74
CA HIS A 362 2.11 28.37 -3.97
C HIS A 362 0.99 28.31 -2.95
N LEU A 363 -0.12 27.67 -3.30
CA LEU A 363 -1.18 27.38 -2.33
C LEU A 363 -0.75 26.17 -1.51
N LEU A 364 -0.32 26.38 -0.27
CA LEU A 364 0.19 25.30 0.59
C LEU A 364 -0.91 24.69 1.46
N VAL A 365 -1.01 23.37 1.42
CA VAL A 365 -1.81 22.54 2.32
C VAL A 365 -0.86 21.63 3.09
N VAL A 366 -0.85 21.73 4.42
CA VAL A 366 -0.07 20.83 5.29
C VAL A 366 -0.97 19.71 5.79
N VAL A 367 -0.58 18.47 5.49
CA VAL A 367 -1.30 17.26 5.85
C VAL A 367 -0.56 16.58 6.99
N PHE A 368 -1.24 16.43 8.13
CA PHE A 368 -0.67 15.80 9.34
C PHE A 368 -1.73 14.96 10.07
N PHE A 369 -1.25 14.15 11.02
CA PHE A 369 -1.97 12.95 11.46
C PHE A 369 -2.50 13.09 12.88
N LYS A 370 -3.74 12.65 13.07
CA LYS A 370 -4.33 12.30 14.36
C LYS A 370 -3.76 10.97 14.84
N ASN A 371 -3.57 10.84 16.14
CA ASN A 371 -3.26 9.55 16.75
C ASN A 371 -4.57 8.94 17.30
N SER A 372 -4.92 7.72 16.87
CA SER A 372 -6.11 7.01 17.36
C SER A 372 -6.02 6.69 18.84
N GLU A 373 -4.83 6.33 19.35
CA GLU A 373 -4.62 5.98 20.76
C GLU A 373 -4.93 7.17 21.67
N ILE A 374 -4.51 8.38 21.27
CA ILE A 374 -4.85 9.62 21.98
C ILE A 374 -6.37 9.83 22.01
N GLN A 375 -7.07 9.57 20.91
CA GLN A 375 -8.53 9.69 20.88
C GLN A 375 -9.21 8.66 21.79
N THR A 376 -8.70 7.43 21.84
CA THR A 376 -9.23 6.39 22.73
C THR A 376 -9.05 6.78 24.19
N LEU A 377 -7.90 7.33 24.57
CA LEU A 377 -7.64 7.81 25.93
C LEU A 377 -8.57 8.96 26.33
N MET A 378 -8.82 9.93 25.44
CA MET A 378 -9.73 11.06 25.69
C MET A 378 -11.21 10.67 25.80
N HIS A 379 -11.61 9.49 25.34
CA HIS A 379 -13.00 9.02 25.35
C HIS A 379 -13.26 7.91 26.37
N LYS A 380 -12.22 7.47 27.10
CA LYS A 380 -12.36 6.49 28.17
C LYS A 380 -12.77 7.22 29.45
N ASN A 381 -13.74 6.68 30.18
CA ASN A 381 -14.01 7.16 31.54
C ASN A 381 -12.90 6.61 32.47
N PRO A 382 -12.08 7.47 33.10
CA PRO A 382 -10.98 7.00 33.93
C PRO A 382 -11.49 6.41 35.25
N GLU A 383 -10.97 5.23 35.62
CA GLU A 383 -11.34 4.52 36.85
C GLU A 383 -10.29 4.67 37.97
N ASN A 384 -9.09 5.14 37.64
CA ASN A 384 -7.98 5.30 38.57
C ASN A 384 -7.15 6.56 38.26
N MET A 385 -6.27 6.93 39.19
CA MET A 385 -5.48 8.16 39.05
C MET A 385 -4.57 8.16 37.82
N GLN A 386 -3.96 7.02 37.49
CA GLN A 386 -3.09 6.91 36.33
C GLN A 386 -3.86 7.20 35.04
N GLU A 387 -5.08 6.70 34.91
CA GLU A 387 -5.94 6.97 33.76
C GLU A 387 -6.34 8.44 33.66
N ILE A 388 -6.54 9.13 34.79
CA ILE A 388 -6.75 10.60 34.81
C ILE A 388 -5.51 11.33 34.26
N TYR A 389 -4.30 10.93 34.65
CA TYR A 389 -3.08 11.52 34.11
C TYR A 389 -2.94 11.28 32.61
N ASP A 390 -3.20 10.05 32.15
CA ASP A 390 -3.12 9.67 30.74
C ASP A 390 -4.13 10.48 29.89
N GLU A 391 -5.35 10.67 30.40
CA GLU A 391 -6.38 11.52 29.77
C GLU A 391 -5.91 12.98 29.65
N ILE A 392 -5.44 13.60 30.73
CA ILE A 392 -4.97 15.00 30.73
C ILE A 392 -3.81 15.19 29.74
N VAL A 393 -2.87 14.23 29.69
CA VAL A 393 -1.76 14.27 28.75
C VAL A 393 -2.26 14.14 27.30
N ALA A 394 -3.22 13.25 27.05
CA ALA A 394 -3.84 13.09 25.73
C ALA A 394 -4.57 14.37 25.29
N GLU A 395 -5.34 15.01 26.18
CA GLU A 395 -5.99 16.30 25.91
C GLU A 395 -4.98 17.40 25.57
N LYS A 396 -3.86 17.46 26.31
CA LYS A 396 -2.79 18.43 26.04
C LYS A 396 -2.20 18.24 24.64
N PHE A 397 -1.94 17.00 24.22
CA PHE A 397 -1.45 16.72 22.86
C PHE A 397 -2.44 17.16 21.78
N GLU A 398 -3.74 16.86 21.95
CA GLU A 398 -4.77 17.31 21.00
C GLU A 398 -4.89 18.84 20.98
N PHE A 399 -4.74 19.50 22.13
CA PHE A 399 -4.71 20.96 22.21
C PHE A 399 -3.53 21.56 21.44
N GLU A 400 -2.32 21.00 21.57
CA GLU A 400 -1.16 21.44 20.79
C GLU A 400 -1.39 21.30 19.27
N LYS A 401 -2.06 20.22 18.82
CA LYS A 401 -2.42 20.05 17.40
C LYS A 401 -3.39 21.15 16.93
N LYS A 402 -4.37 21.54 17.75
CA LYS A 402 -5.26 22.67 17.45
C LYS A 402 -4.49 23.99 17.35
N LEU A 403 -3.51 24.23 18.22
CA LEU A 403 -2.65 25.41 18.14
C LEU A 403 -1.82 25.43 16.84
N ILE A 404 -1.26 24.30 16.43
CA ILE A 404 -0.54 24.15 15.15
C ILE A 404 -1.46 24.52 13.97
N ILE A 405 -2.70 24.01 13.95
CA ILE A 405 -3.70 24.37 12.90
C ILE A 405 -3.94 25.88 12.87
N GLN A 406 -4.16 26.48 14.03
CA GLN A 406 -4.42 27.92 14.14
C GLN A 406 -3.21 28.74 13.66
N GLU A 407 -2.00 28.33 14.05
CA GLU A 407 -0.77 29.02 13.67
C GLU A 407 -0.54 28.96 12.15
N LEU A 408 -0.73 27.80 11.52
CA LEU A 408 -0.68 27.67 10.06
C LEU A 408 -1.71 28.58 9.37
N ARG A 409 -2.95 28.60 9.89
CA ARG A 409 -4.05 29.40 9.33
C ARG A 409 -3.76 30.91 9.38
N LYS A 410 -3.06 31.41 10.42
CA LYS A 410 -2.67 32.83 10.51
C LYS A 410 -1.85 33.29 9.29
N TYR A 411 -1.10 32.40 8.66
CA TYR A 411 -0.29 32.70 7.48
C TYR A 411 -0.94 32.25 6.16
N GLY A 412 -2.24 31.96 6.15
CA GLY A 412 -2.96 31.51 4.96
C GLY A 412 -2.58 30.10 4.49
N ILE A 413 -1.93 29.30 5.36
CA ILE A 413 -1.59 27.91 5.07
C ILE A 413 -2.78 27.05 5.48
N TYR A 414 -3.28 26.25 4.55
CA TYR A 414 -4.36 25.31 4.81
C TYR A 414 -3.82 24.06 5.48
N SER A 415 -4.66 23.35 6.22
CA SER A 415 -4.31 22.08 6.83
C SER A 415 -5.35 21.00 6.59
N VAL A 416 -4.89 19.75 6.60
CA VAL A 416 -5.71 18.54 6.73
C VAL A 416 -5.20 17.80 7.96
N TYR A 417 -6.02 17.74 9.01
CA TYR A 417 -5.72 17.04 10.26
C TYR A 417 -6.67 15.84 10.39
N THR A 418 -6.17 14.64 10.14
CA THR A 418 -7.02 13.45 10.02
C THR A 418 -6.33 12.19 10.52
N LEU A 419 -7.13 11.16 10.81
CA LEU A 419 -6.64 9.82 11.10
C LEU A 419 -6.01 9.20 9.83
N PRO A 420 -4.93 8.41 9.95
CA PRO A 420 -4.27 7.80 8.79
C PRO A 420 -5.23 7.00 7.88
N GLU A 421 -6.23 6.33 8.45
CA GLU A 421 -7.24 5.55 7.72
C GLU A 421 -8.09 6.40 6.77
N ASN A 422 -8.37 7.65 7.14
CA ASN A 422 -9.23 8.57 6.39
C ASN A 422 -8.44 9.47 5.43
N LEU A 423 -7.10 9.42 5.50
CA LEU A 423 -6.20 10.31 4.79
C LEU A 423 -6.50 10.40 3.28
N ASN A 424 -6.68 9.26 2.62
CA ASN A 424 -6.92 9.22 1.18
C ASN A 424 -8.16 10.05 0.81
N ILE A 425 -9.24 9.89 1.57
CA ILE A 425 -10.52 10.56 1.32
C ILE A 425 -10.41 12.05 1.63
N ASP A 426 -9.86 12.41 2.80
CA ASP A 426 -9.82 13.80 3.25
C ASP A 426 -8.91 14.67 2.37
N VAL A 427 -7.80 14.12 1.89
CA VAL A 427 -6.89 14.84 1.00
C VAL A 427 -7.50 15.02 -0.40
N ILE A 428 -8.20 14.01 -0.92
CA ILE A 428 -8.97 14.12 -2.17
C ILE A 428 -10.05 15.18 -2.03
N ASN A 429 -10.82 15.13 -0.95
CA ASN A 429 -11.88 16.10 -0.66
C ASN A 429 -11.32 17.51 -0.54
N LYS A 430 -10.16 17.68 0.10
CA LYS A 430 -9.51 18.99 0.22
C LYS A 430 -9.10 19.56 -1.13
N TYR A 431 -8.55 18.72 -2.01
CA TYR A 431 -8.24 19.13 -3.39
C TYR A 431 -9.51 19.55 -4.15
N LEU A 432 -10.59 18.76 -4.08
CA LEU A 432 -11.86 19.08 -4.73
C LEU A 432 -12.49 20.37 -4.18
N GLU A 433 -12.44 20.59 -2.87
CA GLU A 433 -12.89 21.83 -2.22
C GLU A 433 -12.13 23.05 -2.75
N ILE A 434 -10.79 22.96 -2.80
CA ILE A 434 -9.92 24.04 -3.31
C ILE A 434 -10.21 24.33 -4.78
N LYS A 435 -10.36 23.28 -5.59
CA LYS A 435 -10.67 23.38 -7.02
C LYS A 435 -12.05 24.00 -7.25
N ALA A 436 -13.07 23.54 -6.51
CA ALA A 436 -14.44 24.07 -6.60
C ALA A 436 -14.51 25.55 -6.24
N ARG A 437 -13.76 25.98 -5.22
CA ARG A 437 -13.71 27.40 -4.79
C ARG A 437 -12.90 28.30 -5.73
N GLY A 438 -12.09 27.75 -6.63
CA GLY A 438 -11.21 28.53 -7.52
C GLY A 438 -10.14 29.32 -6.76
N ILE A 439 -9.60 28.76 -5.67
CA ILE A 439 -8.61 29.45 -4.82
C ILE A 439 -7.21 29.45 -5.45
N LEU A 440 -6.90 28.43 -6.26
CA LEU A 440 -5.58 28.22 -6.85
C LEU A 440 -5.31 29.16 -8.01
#